data_AF-A0A947GBZ8-F1
#
_entry.id   AF-A0A947GBZ8-F1
#
_cell.length_a   1.000
_cell.length_b   1.000
_cell.length_c   1.000
_cell.angle_alpha   90.00
_cell.angle_beta   90.00
_cell.angle_gamma   90.00
#
_symmetry.space_group_name_H-M   'P 1'
#
loop_
_entity.id
_entity.type
_entity.pdbx_description
1 polymer ?
#
loop_
_entity_poly.entity_id
_entity_poly.type
_entity_poly.pdbx_seq_one_letter_code
_entity_poly.pdbx_strand_id
1 'polypeptide(L)'
;MGSVRASWLALAATVAAVGCGGSPEPLDLSLTSIEPQEVELGSAGQLTVRGTFEPLLVVDVDSGEVRVDERFVVLLDGAALATEFTDVQTLRAELPTDLAAGSYELIVRNPQGQQTRLQDAFTVIDPGCPPRTIDLAGECVAARRVFLSSTESNAGFGDVTGADSACQDLANTAELGGSWLAWIAENGATAPEMRLEQSLVPYVRLDGA
;
A
#
# COMPACT_ATOMS: atom_id res chain seq x y z
N MET A 1 17.63 -70.83 57.18
CA MET A 1 18.01 -70.25 55.88
C MET A 1 16.73 -69.83 55.17
N GLY A 2 16.62 -68.55 54.75
CA GLY A 2 15.66 -68.16 53.71
C GLY A 2 14.70 -67.00 54.02
N SER A 3 15.20 -65.79 53.79
CA SER A 3 14.50 -64.60 53.28
C SER A 3 13.54 -63.80 54.18
N VAL A 4 14.06 -62.64 54.60
CA VAL A 4 13.36 -61.41 54.97
C VAL A 4 12.62 -60.85 53.74
N ARG A 5 11.42 -60.27 53.92
CA ARG A 5 10.83 -59.30 52.98
C ARG A 5 10.42 -58.05 53.74
N ALA A 6 11.23 -57.00 53.59
CA ALA A 6 10.96 -55.66 54.08
C ALA A 6 10.02 -54.95 53.09
N SER A 7 8.82 -54.62 53.55
CA SER A 7 7.90 -53.74 52.81
C SER A 7 8.30 -52.29 53.07
N TRP A 8 8.93 -51.66 52.08
CA TRP A 8 9.22 -50.23 52.07
C TRP A 8 8.00 -49.47 51.53
N LEU A 9 7.33 -48.71 52.40
CA LEU A 9 6.38 -47.66 51.99
C LEU A 9 7.20 -46.45 51.55
N ALA A 10 7.30 -46.21 50.24
CA ALA A 10 7.85 -44.97 49.71
C ALA A 10 6.77 -43.88 49.77
N LEU A 11 6.90 -42.96 50.74
CA LEU A 11 6.17 -41.69 50.72
C LEU A 11 6.83 -40.79 49.67
N ALA A 12 6.20 -40.61 48.52
CA ALA A 12 6.56 -39.58 47.57
C ALA A 12 5.97 -38.24 48.04
N ALA A 13 6.79 -37.39 48.67
CA ALA A 13 6.42 -36.02 48.98
C ALA A 13 6.43 -35.19 47.67
N THR A 14 5.25 -34.97 47.10
CA THR A 14 5.07 -34.04 45.98
C THR A 14 5.04 -32.62 46.54
N VAL A 15 6.14 -31.89 46.39
CA VAL A 15 6.18 -30.45 46.71
C VAL A 15 5.52 -29.72 45.54
N ALA A 16 4.25 -29.35 45.69
CA ALA A 16 3.61 -28.38 44.81
C ALA A 16 4.06 -26.99 45.25
N ALA A 17 5.05 -26.42 44.55
CA ALA A 17 5.38 -25.01 44.71
C ALA A 17 4.23 -24.19 44.11
N VAL A 18 3.39 -23.62 44.96
CA VAL A 18 2.40 -22.62 44.56
C VAL A 18 3.14 -21.31 44.39
N GLY A 19 3.48 -20.96 43.15
CA GLY A 19 3.98 -19.65 42.81
C GLY A 19 2.82 -18.65 42.76
N CYS A 20 2.75 -17.73 43.72
CA CYS A 20 1.90 -16.55 43.63
C CYS A 20 2.54 -15.57 42.65
N GLY A 21 2.19 -15.65 41.37
CA GLY A 21 2.56 -14.64 40.38
C GLY A 21 1.47 -13.59 40.27
N GLY A 22 1.79 -12.32 40.54
CA GLY A 22 0.94 -11.20 40.10
C GLY A 22 0.91 -11.18 38.57
N SER A 23 -0.27 -11.02 37.97
CA SER A 23 -0.35 -10.80 36.53
C SER A 23 0.24 -9.42 36.24
N PRO A 24 1.22 -9.29 35.33
CA PRO A 24 1.76 -7.98 34.99
C PRO A 24 0.63 -7.09 34.45
N GLU A 25 0.63 -5.81 34.85
CA GLU A 25 -0.22 -4.81 34.19
C GLU A 25 0.20 -4.72 32.72
N PRO A 26 -0.75 -4.70 31.77
CA PRO A 26 -0.42 -4.58 30.36
C PRO A 26 0.26 -3.23 30.11
N LEU A 27 1.34 -3.23 29.34
CA LEU A 27 2.00 -1.99 28.92
C LEU A 27 1.04 -1.20 28.03
N ASP A 28 1.09 0.13 28.14
CA ASP A 28 0.26 1.00 27.32
C ASP A 28 0.74 0.96 25.87
N LEU A 29 -0.15 0.47 25.00
CA LEU A 29 0.04 0.44 23.55
C LEU A 29 -1.14 1.15 22.88
N SER A 30 -0.89 2.35 22.38
CA SER A 30 -1.87 3.13 21.62
C SER A 30 -1.28 3.61 20.30
N LEU A 31 -2.14 3.81 19.31
CA LEU A 31 -1.79 4.30 17.99
C LEU A 31 -2.77 5.42 17.65
N THR A 32 -2.24 6.62 17.40
CA THR A 32 -3.02 7.85 17.31
C THR A 32 -3.04 8.42 15.90
N SER A 33 -1.89 8.45 15.23
CA SER A 33 -1.77 9.01 13.87
C SER A 33 -0.51 8.53 13.17
N ILE A 34 -0.46 8.72 11.85
CA ILE A 34 0.73 8.48 11.04
C ILE A 34 0.99 9.67 10.11
N GLU A 35 2.25 9.85 9.71
CA GLU A 35 2.67 10.90 8.77
C GLU A 35 3.80 10.38 7.87
N PRO A 36 3.69 10.48 6.53
CA PRO A 36 2.50 10.94 5.79
C PRO A 36 1.35 9.92 5.83
N GLN A 37 0.12 10.39 5.61
CA GLN A 37 -1.05 9.52 5.43
C GLN A 37 -1.26 9.08 3.97
N GLU A 38 -0.60 9.76 3.03
CA GLU A 38 -0.74 9.52 1.59
C GLU A 38 0.61 9.70 0.88
N VAL A 39 0.90 8.83 -0.08
CA VAL A 39 2.06 8.94 -0.98
C VAL A 39 1.72 8.48 -2.40
N GLU A 40 2.50 8.89 -3.38
CA GLU A 40 2.40 8.37 -4.74
C GLU A 40 3.04 6.98 -4.87
N LEU A 41 2.49 6.17 -5.78
CA LEU A 41 3.04 4.87 -6.15
C LEU A 41 4.56 4.96 -6.45
N GLY A 42 5.34 4.03 -5.89
CA GLY A 42 6.80 4.03 -6.06
C GLY A 42 7.57 4.97 -5.12
N SER A 43 6.88 5.75 -4.28
CA SER A 43 7.55 6.63 -3.31
C SER A 43 8.31 5.80 -2.26
N ALA A 44 9.60 6.10 -2.09
CA ALA A 44 10.39 5.65 -0.95
C ALA A 44 10.30 6.70 0.17
N GLY A 45 10.30 6.28 1.43
CA GLY A 45 10.30 7.25 2.51
C GLY A 45 10.25 6.66 3.90
N GLN A 46 9.99 7.53 4.86
CA GLN A 46 9.84 7.16 6.26
C GLN A 46 8.42 7.49 6.72
N LEU A 47 7.77 6.52 7.35
CA LEU A 47 6.50 6.67 8.02
C LEU A 47 6.76 6.98 9.50
N THR A 48 6.32 8.14 9.95
CA THR A 48 6.30 8.50 11.36
C THR A 48 4.99 8.01 11.97
N VAL A 49 5.08 7.17 13.00
CA VAL A 49 3.93 6.58 13.68
C VAL A 49 3.86 7.14 15.09
N ARG A 50 2.72 7.77 15.44
CA ARG A 50 2.52 8.44 16.73
C ARG A 50 1.53 7.69 17.60
N GLY A 51 1.82 7.62 18.90
CA GLY A 51 0.97 6.90 19.84
C GLY A 51 1.53 6.88 21.26
N THR A 52 1.36 5.74 21.92
CA THR A 52 1.98 5.41 23.21
C THR A 52 2.61 4.04 23.08
N PHE A 53 3.91 3.97 23.28
CA PHE A 53 4.75 2.81 23.01
C PHE A 53 5.64 2.55 24.22
N GLU A 54 5.07 1.99 25.29
CA GLU A 54 5.85 1.67 26.47
C GLU A 54 6.76 0.45 26.22
N PRO A 55 8.09 0.59 26.35
CA PRO A 55 9.02 -0.51 26.16
C PRO A 55 8.96 -1.49 27.33
N LEU A 56 9.34 -2.74 27.07
CA LEU A 56 9.29 -3.80 28.08
C LEU A 56 10.59 -3.82 28.89
N LEU A 57 10.49 -3.65 30.21
CA LEU A 57 11.61 -3.91 31.12
C LEU A 57 11.73 -5.41 31.41
N VAL A 58 12.88 -5.97 31.08
CA VAL A 58 13.23 -7.38 31.30
C VAL A 58 14.30 -7.45 32.38
N VAL A 59 13.99 -8.10 33.50
CA VAL A 59 14.95 -8.36 34.57
C VAL A 59 15.42 -9.80 34.47
N ASP A 60 16.72 -9.99 34.31
CA ASP A 60 17.34 -11.29 34.44
C ASP A 60 17.37 -11.68 35.91
N VAL A 61 16.68 -12.76 36.26
CA VAL A 61 16.49 -13.18 37.66
C VAL A 61 17.80 -13.72 38.26
N ASP A 62 18.71 -14.23 37.42
CA ASP A 62 19.95 -14.84 37.87
C ASP A 62 21.05 -13.79 38.06
N SER A 63 21.19 -12.86 37.12
CA SER A 63 22.22 -11.80 37.19
C SER A 63 21.74 -10.52 37.86
N GLY A 64 20.42 -10.31 37.97
CA GLY A 64 19.82 -9.03 38.37
C GLY A 64 19.92 -7.94 37.31
N GLU A 65 20.39 -8.27 36.10
CA GLU A 65 20.56 -7.33 35.00
C GLU A 65 19.21 -6.87 34.47
N VAL A 66 19.04 -5.56 34.31
CA VAL A 66 17.84 -4.96 33.71
C VAL A 66 18.14 -4.59 32.26
N ARG A 67 17.30 -5.08 31.36
CA ARG A 67 17.34 -4.81 29.92
C ARG A 67 16.04 -4.14 29.49
N VAL A 68 16.12 -3.21 28.55
CA VAL A 68 14.95 -2.59 27.92
C VAL A 68 14.73 -3.25 26.56
N ASP A 69 13.54 -3.78 26.33
CA ASP A 69 13.13 -4.36 25.06
C ASP A 69 12.23 -3.36 24.33
N GLU A 70 12.82 -2.70 23.33
CA GLU A 70 12.21 -1.66 22.50
C GLU A 70 11.74 -2.21 21.14
N ARG A 71 11.58 -3.54 21.02
CA ARG A 71 11.25 -4.20 19.75
C ARG A 71 9.76 -4.08 19.43
N PHE A 72 9.39 -2.94 18.87
CA PHE A 72 8.09 -2.76 18.21
C PHE A 72 8.15 -3.23 16.76
N VAL A 73 7.03 -3.75 16.27
CA VAL A 73 6.86 -4.13 14.86
C VAL A 73 5.69 -3.34 14.28
N VAL A 74 5.96 -2.50 13.29
CA VAL A 74 4.94 -1.88 12.46
C VAL A 74 4.64 -2.81 11.30
N LEU A 75 3.35 -3.09 11.06
CA LEU A 75 2.88 -3.85 9.91
C LEU A 75 1.95 -3.00 9.06
N LEU A 76 2.12 -3.08 7.75
CA LEU A 76 1.25 -2.47 6.75
C LEU A 76 0.59 -3.60 5.94
N ASP A 77 -0.73 -3.74 6.05
CA ASP A 77 -1.52 -4.89 5.53
C ASP A 77 -0.90 -6.27 5.86
N GLY A 78 -0.33 -6.38 7.08
CA GLY A 78 0.32 -7.59 7.57
C GLY A 78 1.79 -7.79 7.16
N ALA A 79 2.34 -6.98 6.27
CA ALA A 79 3.77 -6.97 5.95
C ALA A 79 4.55 -6.16 6.99
N ALA A 80 5.58 -6.75 7.61
CA ALA A 80 6.39 -6.06 8.62
C ALA A 80 7.34 -5.05 7.96
N LEU A 81 7.38 -3.84 8.50
CA LEU A 81 8.29 -2.77 8.08
C LEU A 81 9.54 -2.75 8.97
N ALA A 82 10.66 -2.30 8.40
CA ALA A 82 11.85 -1.98 9.19
C ALA A 82 11.49 -0.85 10.15
N THR A 83 11.48 -1.14 11.45
CA THR A 83 10.95 -0.26 12.50
C THR A 83 12.06 0.16 13.46
N GLU A 84 12.13 1.45 13.76
CA GLU A 84 13.00 2.06 14.75
C GLU A 84 12.14 2.70 15.85
N PHE A 85 12.43 2.35 17.11
CA PHE A 85 11.87 3.05 18.26
C PHE A 85 12.65 4.34 18.49
N THR A 86 11.97 5.48 18.43
CA THR A 86 12.60 6.79 18.70
C THR A 86 12.37 7.21 20.14
N ASP A 87 11.11 7.17 20.58
CA ASP A 87 10.70 7.48 21.95
C ASP A 87 9.33 6.85 22.23
N VAL A 88 8.85 7.00 23.48
CA VAL A 88 7.58 6.42 23.95
C VAL A 88 6.34 6.95 23.22
N GLN A 89 6.46 7.92 22.32
CA GLN A 89 5.38 8.44 21.50
C GLN A 89 5.61 8.30 19.99
N THR A 90 6.79 7.83 19.58
CA THR A 90 7.24 7.89 18.19
C THR A 90 7.96 6.62 17.77
N LEU A 91 7.41 5.94 16.76
CA LEU A 91 8.12 4.95 15.95
C LEU A 91 8.39 5.52 14.57
N ARG A 92 9.48 5.07 13.96
CA ARG A 92 9.81 5.33 12.55
C ARG A 92 9.82 4.01 11.81
N ALA A 93 9.12 3.94 10.68
CA ALA A 93 9.11 2.77 9.83
C ALA A 93 9.55 3.13 8.40
N GLU A 94 10.29 2.26 7.74
CA GLU A 94 10.66 2.46 6.32
C GLU A 94 9.50 2.04 5.41
N LEU A 95 9.10 2.93 4.50
CA LEU A 95 8.09 2.65 3.49
C LEU A 95 8.72 1.88 2.31
N PRO A 96 8.16 0.71 1.93
CA PRO A 96 8.57 0.01 0.73
C PRO A 96 8.17 0.78 -0.52
N THR A 97 8.97 0.67 -1.58
CA THR A 97 8.67 1.30 -2.88
C THR A 97 7.74 0.45 -3.76
N ASP A 98 7.53 -0.81 -3.40
CA ASP A 98 6.75 -1.79 -4.17
C ASP A 98 5.31 -1.95 -3.68
N LEU A 99 4.84 -1.02 -2.84
CA LEU A 99 3.44 -0.96 -2.45
C LEU A 99 2.58 -0.70 -3.68
N ALA A 100 1.51 -1.48 -3.86
CA ALA A 100 0.50 -1.23 -4.89
C ALA A 100 -0.35 0.00 -4.52
N ALA A 101 -1.05 0.57 -5.50
CA ALA A 101 -2.03 1.61 -5.20
C ALA A 101 -3.21 1.04 -4.39
N GLY A 102 -3.66 1.79 -3.39
CA GLY A 102 -4.74 1.36 -2.49
C GLY A 102 -4.61 1.91 -1.07
N SER A 103 -5.59 1.60 -0.24
CA SER A 103 -5.62 1.93 1.18
C SER A 103 -5.13 0.76 2.03
N TYR A 104 -4.37 1.07 3.07
CA TYR A 104 -3.67 0.10 3.91
C TYR A 104 -4.06 0.24 5.38
N GLU A 105 -4.30 -0.90 6.04
CA GLU A 105 -4.38 -0.98 7.50
C GLU A 105 -2.96 -0.92 8.08
N LEU A 106 -2.77 -0.16 9.16
CA LEU A 106 -1.54 -0.15 9.95
C LEU A 106 -1.76 -0.84 11.29
N ILE A 107 -0.89 -1.78 11.63
CA ILE A 107 -0.88 -2.49 12.91
C ILE A 107 0.46 -2.23 13.60
N VAL A 108 0.43 -1.95 14.91
CA VAL A 108 1.65 -1.93 15.74
C VAL A 108 1.57 -3.06 16.74
N ARG A 109 2.66 -3.84 16.86
CA ARG A 109 2.85 -4.88 17.87
C ARG A 109 4.00 -4.54 18.80
N ASN A 110 3.82 -4.77 20.10
CA ASN A 110 4.87 -4.60 21.11
C ASN A 110 5.57 -5.95 21.46
N PRO A 111 6.66 -5.93 22.23
CA PRO A 111 7.36 -7.15 22.64
C PRO A 111 6.52 -8.15 23.44
N GLN A 112 5.44 -7.69 24.09
CA GLN A 112 4.50 -8.56 24.83
C GLN A 112 3.50 -9.27 23.89
N GLY A 113 3.49 -8.92 22.60
CA GLY A 113 2.55 -9.44 21.61
C GLY A 113 1.19 -8.74 21.61
N GLN A 114 1.03 -7.65 22.36
CA GLN A 114 -0.15 -6.78 22.23
C GLN A 114 -0.13 -6.09 20.87
N GLN A 115 -1.32 -5.76 20.37
CA GLN A 115 -1.46 -5.09 19.08
C GLN A 115 -2.55 -4.02 19.10
N THR A 116 -2.31 -2.95 18.34
CA THR A 116 -3.28 -1.89 18.02
C THR A 116 -3.32 -1.68 16.51
N ARG A 117 -4.40 -1.10 15.99
CA ARG A 117 -4.66 -0.96 14.55
C ARG A 117 -5.30 0.38 14.20
N LEU A 118 -4.99 0.88 13.01
CA LEU A 118 -5.72 1.94 12.32
C LEU A 118 -6.16 1.42 10.95
N GLN A 119 -7.47 1.37 10.72
CA GLN A 119 -8.04 1.06 9.40
C GLN A 119 -7.85 2.25 8.47
N ASP A 120 -7.64 1.98 7.18
CA ASP A 120 -7.42 2.99 6.14
C ASP A 120 -6.42 4.08 6.56
N ALA A 121 -5.36 3.67 7.25
CA ALA A 121 -4.42 4.58 7.89
C ALA A 121 -3.53 5.30 6.87
N PHE A 122 -3.20 4.60 5.79
CA PHE A 122 -2.25 5.01 4.76
C PHE A 122 -2.81 4.72 3.38
N THR A 123 -2.63 5.64 2.43
CA THR A 123 -3.06 5.45 1.05
C THR A 123 -1.89 5.65 0.07
N VAL A 124 -1.74 4.72 -0.86
CA VAL A 124 -0.86 4.87 -2.02
C VAL A 124 -1.73 5.25 -3.21
N ILE A 125 -1.53 6.46 -3.73
CA ILE A 125 -2.24 6.94 -4.92
C ILE A 125 -1.45 6.59 -6.18
N ASP A 126 -2.15 6.08 -7.19
CA ASP A 126 -1.61 6.00 -8.55
C ASP A 126 -1.98 7.31 -9.26
N PRO A 127 -1.01 8.18 -9.59
CA PRO A 127 -1.30 9.38 -10.39
C PRO A 127 -1.74 9.03 -11.82
N GLY A 128 -1.64 7.75 -12.21
CA GLY A 128 -1.82 7.27 -13.56
C GLY A 128 -0.66 7.69 -14.44
N CYS A 129 -0.82 7.45 -15.74
CA CYS A 129 0.21 7.81 -16.70
C CYS A 129 0.27 9.33 -16.94
N PRO A 130 1.48 9.92 -17.01
CA PRO A 130 1.62 11.34 -17.28
C PRO A 130 1.01 11.73 -18.64
N PRO A 131 0.70 13.01 -18.87
CA PRO A 131 0.14 13.47 -20.13
C PRO A 131 0.95 12.98 -21.34
N ARG A 132 0.25 12.56 -22.42
CA ARG A 132 0.84 11.99 -23.65
C ARG A 132 1.49 10.61 -23.50
N THR A 133 1.23 9.93 -22.39
CA THR A 133 1.50 8.51 -22.24
C THR A 133 0.21 7.75 -22.01
N ILE A 134 0.24 6.44 -22.21
CA ILE A 134 -0.87 5.54 -21.91
C ILE A 134 -0.33 4.37 -21.10
N ASP A 135 -1.19 3.80 -20.26
CA ASP A 135 -0.87 2.56 -19.57
C ASP A 135 -1.08 1.39 -20.52
N LEU A 136 0.02 0.76 -20.92
CA LEU A 136 0.02 -0.51 -21.63
C LEU A 136 0.58 -1.57 -20.67
N ALA A 137 -0.33 -2.31 -20.03
CA ALA A 137 0.00 -3.43 -19.14
C ALA A 137 0.90 -3.06 -17.94
N GLY A 138 0.68 -1.89 -17.35
CA GLY A 138 1.43 -1.36 -16.21
C GLY A 138 2.64 -0.50 -16.59
N GLU A 139 2.84 -0.21 -17.88
CA GLU A 139 3.92 0.65 -18.37
C GLU A 139 3.38 1.89 -19.06
N CYS A 140 3.83 3.07 -18.61
CA CYS A 140 3.50 4.33 -19.26
C CYS A 140 4.35 4.51 -20.53
N VAL A 141 3.75 4.22 -21.68
CA VAL A 141 4.40 4.33 -22.99
C VAL A 141 4.01 5.64 -23.65
N ALA A 142 5.00 6.35 -24.22
CA ALA A 142 4.74 7.53 -25.05
C ALA A 142 3.94 7.12 -26.30
N ALA A 143 2.74 7.68 -26.46
CA ALA A 143 1.86 7.31 -27.57
C ALA A 143 0.98 8.48 -28.01
N ARG A 144 0.57 8.46 -29.28
CA ARG A 144 -0.63 9.18 -29.71
C ARG A 144 -1.84 8.33 -29.40
N ARG A 145 -2.80 8.93 -28.72
CA ARG A 145 -4.01 8.24 -28.31
C ARG A 145 -5.00 8.21 -29.46
N VAL A 146 -5.62 7.05 -29.67
CA VAL A 146 -6.74 6.84 -30.59
C VAL A 146 -7.87 6.21 -29.79
N PHE A 147 -9.12 6.59 -30.02
CA PHE A 147 -10.26 5.88 -29.47
C PHE A 147 -11.25 5.57 -30.59
N LEU A 148 -12.03 4.51 -30.39
CA LEU A 148 -13.18 4.18 -31.20
C LEU A 148 -14.42 4.38 -30.34
N SER A 149 -15.39 5.15 -30.81
CA SER A 149 -16.64 5.31 -30.06
C SER A 149 -17.45 4.02 -30.07
N SER A 150 -18.08 3.70 -28.95
CA SER A 150 -19.06 2.62 -28.85
C SER A 150 -20.43 3.02 -29.43
N THR A 151 -20.63 4.32 -29.66
CA THR A 151 -21.81 4.88 -30.32
C THR A 151 -21.53 5.13 -31.79
N GLU A 152 -22.50 4.82 -32.63
CA GLU A 152 -22.48 5.20 -34.04
C GLU A 152 -22.81 6.69 -34.19
N SER A 153 -22.04 7.37 -35.05
CA SER A 153 -22.28 8.76 -35.42
C SER A 153 -22.80 8.82 -36.86
N ASN A 154 -23.88 9.56 -37.08
CA ASN A 154 -24.40 9.80 -38.42
C ASN A 154 -23.37 10.62 -39.23
N ALA A 155 -23.09 10.24 -40.47
CA ALA A 155 -22.08 10.87 -41.33
C ALA A 155 -22.39 12.31 -41.77
N GLY A 156 -23.49 12.91 -41.30
CA GLY A 156 -23.93 14.26 -41.63
C GLY A 156 -23.19 15.36 -40.87
N PHE A 157 -21.85 15.32 -40.83
CA PHE A 157 -21.02 16.27 -40.08
C PHE A 157 -20.90 17.66 -40.73
N GLY A 158 -21.34 17.80 -41.98
CA GLY A 158 -21.20 19.03 -42.76
C GLY A 158 -19.80 19.20 -43.34
N ASP A 159 -18.78 19.25 -42.48
CA ASP A 159 -17.36 19.34 -42.84
C ASP A 159 -16.46 18.64 -41.80
N VAL A 160 -15.14 18.72 -41.99
CA VAL A 160 -14.16 18.18 -41.03
C VAL A 160 -14.31 18.78 -39.63
N THR A 161 -14.58 20.07 -39.52
CA THR A 161 -14.71 20.75 -38.23
C THR A 161 -15.88 20.17 -37.44
N GLY A 162 -17.00 19.88 -38.13
CA GLY A 162 -18.14 19.20 -37.52
C GLY A 162 -17.81 17.78 -37.05
N ALA A 163 -16.98 17.04 -37.80
CA ALA A 163 -16.53 15.71 -37.40
C ALA A 163 -15.55 15.77 -36.22
N ASP A 164 -14.63 16.74 -36.20
CA ASP A 164 -13.72 16.98 -35.08
C ASP A 164 -14.48 17.33 -33.81
N SER A 165 -15.51 18.20 -33.91
CA SER A 165 -16.40 18.53 -32.79
C SER A 165 -17.10 17.28 -32.25
N ALA A 166 -17.61 16.41 -33.12
CA ALA A 166 -18.25 15.17 -32.70
C ALA A 166 -17.27 14.24 -31.96
N CYS A 167 -16.04 14.09 -32.46
CA CYS A 167 -14.99 13.34 -31.78
C CYS A 167 -14.61 13.95 -30.43
N GLN A 168 -14.51 15.28 -30.34
CA GLN A 168 -14.21 15.97 -29.09
C GLN A 168 -15.32 15.80 -28.06
N ASP A 169 -16.59 15.86 -28.46
CA ASP A 169 -17.74 15.67 -27.56
C ASP A 169 -17.78 14.25 -26.99
N LEU A 170 -17.50 13.25 -27.83
CA LEU A 170 -17.38 11.85 -27.41
C LEU A 170 -16.22 11.67 -26.42
N ALA A 171 -15.07 12.28 -26.70
CA ALA A 171 -13.92 12.22 -25.80
C ALA A 171 -14.14 12.94 -24.47
N ASN A 172 -14.86 14.06 -24.47
CA ASN A 172 -15.26 14.78 -23.27
C ASN A 172 -16.24 13.95 -22.42
N THR A 173 -17.21 13.30 -23.07
CA THR A 173 -18.19 12.41 -22.41
C THR A 173 -17.50 11.21 -21.75
N ALA A 174 -16.44 10.70 -22.36
CA ALA A 174 -15.61 9.63 -21.82
C ALA A 174 -14.45 10.13 -20.92
N GLU A 175 -14.41 11.43 -20.61
CA GLU A 175 -13.41 12.07 -19.74
C GLU A 175 -11.94 11.80 -20.17
N LEU A 176 -11.70 11.61 -21.47
CA LEU A 176 -10.37 11.23 -21.99
C LEU A 176 -9.35 12.38 -21.96
N GLY A 177 -9.81 13.62 -21.77
CA GLY A 177 -9.02 14.84 -21.76
C GLY A 177 -8.28 15.14 -23.07
N GLY A 178 -7.74 16.35 -23.22
CA GLY A 178 -6.98 16.76 -24.40
C GLY A 178 -7.85 17.10 -25.63
N SER A 179 -7.18 17.31 -26.77
CA SER A 179 -7.81 17.68 -28.05
C SER A 179 -7.84 16.51 -29.02
N TRP A 180 -9.01 16.27 -29.62
CA TRP A 180 -9.29 15.12 -30.48
C TRP A 180 -9.75 15.57 -31.85
N LEU A 181 -9.26 14.87 -32.88
CA LEU A 181 -9.60 15.10 -34.28
C LEU A 181 -10.16 13.81 -34.88
N ALA A 182 -11.10 13.94 -35.82
CA ALA A 182 -11.64 12.81 -36.55
C ALA A 182 -10.65 12.29 -37.59
N TRP A 183 -10.46 10.97 -37.64
CA TRP A 183 -9.75 10.31 -38.73
C TRP A 183 -10.69 10.13 -39.92
N ILE A 184 -10.71 11.12 -40.83
CA ILE A 184 -11.46 11.03 -42.09
C ILE A 184 -10.49 10.71 -43.22
N ALA A 185 -10.57 9.50 -43.77
CA ALA A 185 -9.75 9.07 -44.90
C ALA A 185 -10.27 9.69 -46.22
N GLU A 186 -9.92 10.94 -46.44
CA GLU A 186 -10.18 11.70 -47.67
C GLU A 186 -8.86 12.22 -48.26
N ASN A 187 -8.86 12.61 -49.53
CA ASN A 187 -7.66 13.14 -50.19
C ASN A 187 -7.65 14.68 -50.15
N GLY A 188 -6.47 15.28 -50.03
CA GLY A 188 -6.28 16.73 -50.19
C GLY A 188 -6.02 17.47 -48.87
N ALA A 189 -6.40 18.75 -48.79
CA ALA A 189 -6.12 19.60 -47.62
C ALA A 189 -6.81 19.12 -46.32
N THR A 190 -7.80 18.25 -46.47
CA THR A 190 -8.56 17.61 -45.41
C THR A 190 -8.12 16.14 -45.22
N ALA A 191 -6.96 15.75 -45.71
CA ALA A 191 -6.47 14.39 -45.46
C ALA A 191 -5.81 14.29 -44.05
N PRO A 192 -5.83 13.13 -43.38
CA PRO A 192 -5.19 12.94 -42.08
C PRO A 192 -3.71 13.35 -42.07
N GLU A 193 -2.97 13.11 -43.16
CA GLU A 193 -1.57 13.52 -43.31
C GLU A 193 -1.34 15.04 -43.29
N MET A 194 -2.38 15.83 -43.61
CA MET A 194 -2.31 17.29 -43.61
C MET A 194 -2.75 17.91 -42.28
N ARG A 195 -3.67 17.26 -41.56
CA ARG A 195 -4.29 17.80 -40.34
C ARG A 195 -3.79 17.18 -39.03
N LEU A 196 -3.39 15.90 -39.05
CA LEU A 196 -2.91 15.20 -37.87
C LEU A 196 -1.40 15.41 -37.75
N GLU A 197 -0.96 15.81 -36.56
CA GLU A 197 0.46 15.88 -36.25
C GLU A 197 1.08 14.49 -36.35
N GLN A 198 1.90 14.28 -37.39
CA GLN A 198 2.54 13.01 -37.63
C GLN A 198 3.50 12.69 -36.49
N SER A 199 3.38 11.47 -35.97
CA SER A 199 4.05 11.08 -34.74
C SER A 199 5.23 10.18 -35.00
N LEU A 200 6.32 10.43 -34.27
CA LEU A 200 7.47 9.52 -34.19
C LEU A 200 7.25 8.39 -33.18
N VAL A 201 6.21 8.51 -32.33
CA VAL A 201 5.76 7.46 -31.41
C VAL A 201 4.50 6.77 -31.96
N PRO A 202 4.22 5.52 -31.58
CA PRO A 202 3.05 4.79 -32.07
C PRO A 202 1.73 5.50 -31.78
N TYR A 203 0.74 5.25 -32.65
CA TYR A 203 -0.66 5.48 -32.33
C TYR A 203 -1.20 4.23 -31.63
N VAL A 204 -1.84 4.41 -30.48
CA VAL A 204 -2.38 3.29 -29.70
C VAL A 204 -3.84 3.55 -29.37
N ARG A 205 -4.64 2.50 -29.54
CA ARG A 205 -6.05 2.51 -29.21
C ARG A 205 -6.23 2.36 -27.70
N LEU A 206 -7.03 3.25 -27.11
CA LEU A 206 -7.24 3.31 -25.66
C LEU A 206 -7.99 2.11 -25.07
N ASP A 207 -8.61 1.27 -25.89
CA ASP A 207 -9.27 0.04 -25.46
C ASP A 207 -8.31 -1.17 -25.37
N GLY A 208 -7.02 -0.98 -25.67
CA GLY A 208 -5.99 -2.00 -25.56
C GLY A 208 -6.03 -3.11 -26.62
N ALA A 209 -6.86 -2.97 -27.66
CA ALA A 209 -7.02 -3.97 -28.71
C ALA A 209 -6.35 -3.62 -30.05
#